data_AF-A0A2D6L7E0-F1
#
_entry.id   AF-A0A2D6L7E0-F1
#
_cell.length_a   1.000
_cell.length_b   1.000
_cell.length_c   1.000
_cell.angle_alpha   90.00
_cell.angle_beta   90.00
_cell.angle_gamma   90.00
#
_symmetry.space_group_name_H-M   'P 1'
#
loop_
_entity.id
_entity.type
_entity.pdbx_description
1 polymer ?
#
loop_
_entity_poly.entity_id
_entity_poly.type
_entity_poly.pdbx_seq_one_letter_code
_entity_poly.pdbx_strand_id
1 'polypeptide(L)' 'MSTLSVPLSPDLESFISEMIEKGAASTKSDVVRQALVRYREDQAVEAVLRAERELSEGKVLRGNIRDIVDKMP' A
#
# COMPACT_ATOMS: atom_id res chain seq x y z
N MET A 1 16.63 -15.09 5.02
CA MET A 1 17.01 -13.70 4.78
C MET A 1 17.10 -13.50 3.27
N SER A 2 16.24 -12.65 2.70
CA SER A 2 16.30 -12.27 1.28
C SER A 2 16.79 -10.83 1.18
N THR A 3 17.77 -10.57 0.33
CA THR A 3 18.32 -9.23 0.10
C THR A 3 17.60 -8.54 -1.06
N LEU A 4 17.20 -7.29 -0.85
CA LEU A 4 16.62 -6.43 -1.88
C LEU A 4 17.68 -5.38 -2.25
N SER A 5 18.10 -5.33 -3.51
CA SER A 5 19.01 -4.31 -4.03
C SER A 5 18.29 -3.50 -5.09
N VAL A 6 18.04 -2.23 -4.80
CA VAL A 6 17.28 -1.34 -5.68
C VAL A 6 18.02 0.00 -5.73
N PRO A 7 18.19 0.61 -6.92
CA PRO A 7 18.69 1.97 -7.00
C PRO A 7 17.69 2.93 -6.36
N LEU A 8 18.19 3.83 -5.51
CA LEU A 8 17.40 4.89 -4.89
C LEU A 8 17.78 6.22 -5.52
N SER A 9 16.79 7.12 -5.65
CA SER A 9 17.08 8.50 -6.02
C SER A 9 17.72 9.25 -4.84
N PRO A 10 18.48 10.33 -5.10
CA PRO A 10 19.09 11.15 -4.04
C PRO A 10 18.07 11.66 -3.01
N ASP A 11 16.85 11.96 -3.44
CA ASP A 11 15.78 12.44 -2.56
C ASP A 11 15.33 11.36 -1.56
N LEU A 12 15.24 10.11 -2.01
CA LEU A 12 14.89 8.98 -1.15
C LEU A 12 16.02 8.66 -0.16
N GLU A 13 17.28 8.80 -0.58
CA GLU A 13 18.41 8.65 0.33
C GLU A 13 18.46 9.75 1.40
N SER A 14 18.12 10.97 1.01
CA SER A 14 18.01 12.11 1.93
C SER A 14 16.90 11.88 2.95
N PHE A 15 15.73 11.43 2.50
CA PHE A 15 14.61 11.06 3.38
C PHE A 15 14.99 9.95 4.38
N ILE A 16 15.65 8.88 3.92
CA ILE A 16 16.09 7.80 4.80
C ILE A 16 17.08 8.31 5.85
N SER A 17 17.98 9.21 5.46
CA SER A 17 18.97 9.79 6.37
C SER A 17 18.30 10.66 7.43
N GLU A 18 17.35 11.51 7.04
CA GLU A 18 16.56 12.32 7.98
C GLU A 18 15.77 11.44 8.98
N MET A 19 15.21 10.31 8.53
CA MET A 19 14.47 9.40 9.40
C MET A 19 15.36 8.77 10.48
N ILE A 20 16.62 8.50 10.15
CA ILE A 20 17.62 8.02 11.11
C ILE A 20 18.01 9.15 12.07
N GLU A 21 18.25 10.37 11.57
CA GLU A 21 18.57 11.54 12.40
C GLU A 21 17.46 11.89 13.39
N LYS A 22 16.20 11.76 12.97
CA LYS A 22 15.01 11.96 13.81
C LYS A 22 14.79 10.82 14.82
N GLY A 23 15.61 9.77 14.78
CA GLY A 23 15.53 8.63 15.69
C GLY A 23 14.37 7.66 15.40
N ALA A 24 13.74 7.76 14.24
CA ALA A 24 12.62 6.87 13.87
C ALA A 24 13.09 5.44 13.56
N ALA A 25 14.37 5.27 13.17
CA ALA A 25 14.97 3.96 12.93
C ALA A 25 16.49 3.99 13.14
N SER A 26 17.09 2.82 13.41
CA SER A 26 18.53 2.72 13.69
C SER A 26 19.40 2.52 12.45
N THR A 27 18.83 2.06 11.32
CA THR A 27 19.59 1.81 10.08
C THR A 27 18.74 2.10 8.84
N LYS A 28 19.39 2.34 7.70
CA LYS A 28 18.70 2.56 6.41
C LYS A 28 17.73 1.41 6.07
N SER A 29 18.17 0.17 6.25
CA SER A 29 17.35 -1.01 6.00
C SER A 29 16.15 -1.11 6.94
N ASP A 30 16.25 -0.55 8.14
CA ASP A 30 15.16 -0.57 9.11
C ASP A 30 14.07 0.43 8.75
N VAL A 31 14.45 1.63 8.29
CA VAL A 31 13.52 2.59 7.67
C VAL A 31 12.76 1.93 6.51
N VAL A 32 13.48 1.23 5.62
CA VAL A 32 12.86 0.57 4.46
C VAL A 32 11.90 -0.54 4.89
N ARG A 33 12.25 -1.34 5.91
CA ARG A 33 11.33 -2.37 6.44
C ARG A 33 10.06 -1.76 7.03
N GLN A 34 10.18 -0.70 7.83
CA GLN A 34 9.03 0.00 8.39
C GLN A 34 8.15 0.58 7.27
N ALA A 35 8.75 1.19 6.27
CA ALA A 35 8.05 1.74 5.10
C ALA A 35 7.28 0.64 4.33
N LEU A 36 7.87 -0.54 4.13
CA LEU A 36 7.19 -1.66 3.46
C LEU A 36 6.00 -2.19 4.27
N VAL A 37 6.14 -2.29 5.60
CA VAL A 37 5.03 -2.67 6.48
C VAL A 37 3.90 -1.65 6.37
N ARG A 38 4.24 -0.36 6.41
CA ARG A 38 3.27 0.72 6.30
C ARG A 38 2.58 0.74 4.95
N TYR A 39 3.33 0.58 3.87
CA TYR A 39 2.80 0.52 2.51
C TYR A 39 1.76 -0.61 2.34
N ARG A 40 2.00 -1.76 2.97
CA ARG A 40 1.02 -2.87 2.98
C ARG A 40 -0.28 -2.48 3.68
N GLU A 41 -0.20 -1.74 4.78
CA GLU A 41 -1.39 -1.23 5.48
C GLU A 41 -2.14 -0.21 4.62
N ASP A 42 -1.41 0.72 4.01
CA ASP A 42 -1.99 1.77 3.16
C ASP A 42 -2.72 1.16 1.96
N GLN A 43 -2.20 0.10 1.35
CA GLN A 43 -2.89 -0.65 0.29
C GLN A 43 -4.22 -1.26 0.77
N ALA A 44 -4.27 -1.79 1.99
CA ALA A 44 -5.50 -2.34 2.55
C ALA A 44 -6.55 -1.23 2.80
N VAL A 45 -6.11 -0.06 3.30
CA VAL A 45 -6.97 1.10 3.49
C VAL A 45 -7.48 1.63 2.15
N GLU A 46 -6.60 1.75 1.14
CA GLU A 46 -6.98 2.22 -0.19
C GLU A 46 -8.01 1.30 -0.85
N ALA A 47 -7.91 -0.01 -0.66
CA ALA A 47 -8.88 -0.97 -1.16
C ALA A 47 -10.28 -0.73 -0.58
N VAL A 48 -10.38 -0.47 0.72
CA VAL A 48 -11.65 -0.15 1.39
C VAL A 48 -12.20 1.19 0.89
N LEU A 49 -11.38 2.24 0.87
CA LEU A 49 -11.80 3.57 0.40
C LEU A 49 -12.27 3.55 -1.05
N ARG A 50 -11.62 2.74 -1.89
CA ARG A 50 -12.03 2.52 -3.27
C ARG A 50 -13.40 1.85 -3.34
N ALA A 51 -13.60 0.78 -2.55
CA ALA A 51 -14.89 0.09 -2.49
C ALA A 51 -16.02 1.01 -1.98
N GLU A 52 -15.75 1.85 -0.98
CA GLU A 52 -16.71 2.85 -0.50
C GLU A 52 -17.07 3.87 -1.58
N ARG A 53 -16.08 4.31 -2.36
CA ARG A 53 -16.32 5.22 -3.49
C ARG A 53 -17.16 4.57 -4.56
N GLU A 54 -16.87 3.33 -4.95
CA GLU A 54 -17.68 2.57 -5.91
C GLU A 54 -19.12 2.39 -5.43
N LEU A 55 -19.31 2.22 -4.12
CA LEU A 55 -20.64 2.20 -3.52
C LEU A 55 -21.38 3.54 -3.68
N SER A 56 -20.72 4.66 -3.41
CA SER A 56 -21.30 6.00 -3.59
C SER A 56 -21.63 6.33 -5.05
N GLU A 57 -20.83 5.80 -5.99
CA GLU A 57 -21.02 5.98 -7.43
C GLU A 57 -22.10 5.04 -8.00
N GLY A 58 -22.72 4.21 -7.17
CA GLY A 58 -23.79 3.30 -7.57
C GLY A 58 -23.31 2.10 -8.38
N LYS A 59 -22.01 1.80 -8.38
CA LYS A 59 -21.40 0.66 -9.10
C LYS A 59 -21.62 -0.68 -8.37
N VAL A 60 -22.53 -0.71 -7.41
CA VAL A 60 -22.85 -1.90 -6.62
C VAL A 60 -23.74 -2.83 -7.43
N LEU A 61 -23.28 -4.08 -7.59
CA LEU A 61 -24.09 -5.14 -8.16
C LEU A 61 -25.17 -5.56 -7.15
N ARG A 62 -26.43 -5.57 -7.58
CA ARG A 62 -27.58 -5.95 -6.76
C ARG A 62 -28.35 -7.07 -7.45
N GLY A 63 -28.75 -8.11 -6.71
CA GLY A 63 -29.52 -9.23 -7.26
C GLY A 63 -29.13 -10.58 -6.66
N ASN A 64 -29.59 -11.68 -7.29
CA ASN A 64 -29.19 -13.03 -6.93
C ASN A 64 -27.73 -13.26 -7.36
N ILE A 65 -26.93 -13.82 -6.46
CA ILE A 65 -25.50 -14.01 -6.67
C ILE A 65 -25.21 -14.92 -7.87
N ARG A 66 -26.09 -15.89 -8.16
CA ARG A 66 -25.93 -16.81 -9.32
C ARG A 66 -26.00 -16.05 -10.64
N ASP A 67 -26.99 -15.16 -10.77
CA ASP A 67 -27.22 -14.38 -11.99
C ASP A 67 -26.11 -13.34 -12.26
N ILE A 68 -25.41 -12.92 -11.20
CA ILE A 68 -24.30 -11.97 -11.28
C ILE A 68 -23.02 -12.69 -11.72
N VAL A 69 -22.74 -13.86 -11.13
CA VAL A 69 -21.56 -14.68 -11.48
C VAL A 69 -21.61 -15.13 -12.94
N ASP A 70 -22.80 -15.50 -13.43
CA ASP A 70 -23.00 -15.90 -14.84
C ASP A 70 -22.79 -14.73 -15.84
N LYS A 71 -22.78 -13.48 -15.37
CA LYS A 71 -22.56 -12.27 -16.18
C LYS A 71 -21.16 -11.69 -16.04
N MET A 72 -20.30 -12.27 -15.19
CA MET A 72 -18.89 -11.88 -15.13
C MET A 72 -18.12 -12.55 -16.28
N PRO A 73 -17.20 -11.83 -16.95
CA PRO A 73 -16.31 -12.42 -17.95
C PRO A 73 -15.32 -13.42 -17.34
#